data_AF-A0AA40ZR82-F1
#
_entry.id   AF-A0AA40ZR82-F1
#
_cell.length_a   1.000
_cell.length_b   1.000
_cell.length_c   1.000
_cell.angle_alpha   90.00
_cell.angle_beta   90.00
_cell.angle_gamma   90.00
#
_symmetry.space_group_name_H-M   'P 1'
#
loop_
_entity.id
_entity.type
_entity.pdbx_description
1 polymer ?
#
loop_
_entity_poly.entity_id
_entity_poly.type
_entity_poly.pdbx_seq_one_letter_code
_entity_poly.pdbx_strand_id
1 'polypeptide(L)'
;MKSFKTLLPICIVLLPLACSDLDTNMFQEQVSIEESDIPQSEEIDLLQAQQIARTHLVLDKNLYVLKMNFEEAANYGISREIFTRLLHEVEEVNDFINDLRTKGEHVILQNPQEVKNNSKRPIKTRSESNTDILASGSLEVRNIQTEIGISAPAGSKKIVFKGSSRCFLTAIQIDCNGSTNTITSGPWIGSCSFQIPISPTLLKVRTFTLCSDGGSVQYFIYNHN
;
A
#
# COMPACT_ATOMS: atom_id res chain seq x y z
N MET A 1 -1.20 -28.65 -54.78
CA MET A 1 -2.37 -29.42 -55.25
C MET A 1 -3.07 -30.02 -54.03
N LYS A 2 -4.41 -30.01 -54.09
CA LYS A 2 -5.38 -30.41 -53.08
C LYS A 2 -5.20 -31.87 -52.61
N SER A 3 -5.39 -32.16 -51.32
CA SER A 3 -6.59 -32.89 -50.86
C SER A 3 -6.55 -33.17 -49.35
N PHE A 4 -7.67 -32.83 -48.70
CA PHE A 4 -8.12 -33.18 -47.36
C PHE A 4 -8.32 -34.69 -47.15
N LYS A 5 -8.30 -35.12 -45.88
CA LYS A 5 -9.23 -36.05 -45.17
C LYS A 5 -8.52 -36.60 -43.91
N THR A 6 -9.08 -36.79 -42.71
CA THR A 6 -10.35 -36.46 -42.03
C THR A 6 -10.10 -36.73 -40.54
N LEU A 7 -10.67 -35.90 -39.66
CA LEU A 7 -10.70 -36.06 -38.19
C LEU A 7 -11.58 -37.26 -37.77
N LEU A 8 -11.18 -37.98 -36.72
CA LEU A 8 -12.03 -38.87 -35.93
C LEU A 8 -12.11 -38.33 -34.49
N PRO A 9 -13.31 -38.25 -33.89
CA PRO A 9 -13.51 -37.74 -32.54
C PRO A 9 -13.42 -38.86 -31.49
N ILE A 10 -12.77 -38.59 -30.36
CA ILE A 10 -12.86 -39.44 -29.18
C ILE A 10 -13.98 -38.88 -28.30
N CYS A 11 -15.09 -39.61 -28.25
CA CYS A 11 -16.14 -39.46 -27.25
C CYS A 11 -15.62 -40.03 -25.91
N ILE A 12 -15.48 -39.18 -24.89
CA ILE A 12 -15.40 -39.64 -23.51
C ILE A 12 -16.82 -39.58 -22.93
N VAL A 13 -17.30 -40.77 -22.57
CA VAL A 13 -18.61 -41.04 -21.99
C VAL A 13 -18.63 -40.55 -20.54
N LEU A 14 -19.56 -39.64 -20.24
CA LEU A 14 -20.04 -39.36 -18.90
C LEU A 14 -20.96 -40.49 -18.45
N LEU A 15 -20.67 -41.11 -17.31
CA LEU A 15 -21.63 -41.93 -16.57
C LEU A 15 -21.87 -41.31 -15.18
N PRO A 16 -23.13 -41.19 -14.74
CA PRO A 16 -23.48 -40.73 -13.40
C PRO A 16 -23.49 -41.92 -12.43
N LEU A 17 -22.97 -41.73 -11.23
CA LEU A 17 -23.23 -42.60 -10.09
C LEU A 17 -23.86 -41.75 -8.98
N ALA A 18 -25.15 -42.01 -8.77
CA ALA A 18 -25.92 -41.51 -7.66
C ALA A 18 -26.09 -42.63 -6.61
N CYS A 19 -26.11 -42.17 -5.35
CA CYS A 19 -26.74 -42.74 -4.16
C CYS A 19 -26.25 -44.09 -3.59
N SER A 20 -25.75 -44.02 -2.34
CA SER A 20 -26.45 -44.67 -1.23
C SER A 20 -25.98 -44.10 0.12
N ASP A 21 -26.95 -43.65 0.90
CA ASP A 21 -26.87 -43.28 2.31
C ASP A 21 -26.41 -44.44 3.21
N LEU A 22 -25.62 -44.13 4.23
CA LEU A 22 -25.60 -44.83 5.52
C LEU A 22 -24.89 -43.98 6.58
N ASP A 23 -25.67 -43.05 7.12
CA ASP A 23 -25.96 -42.84 8.52
C ASP A 23 -24.90 -43.08 9.63
N THR A 24 -24.79 -42.03 10.45
CA THR A 24 -24.72 -42.04 11.94
C THR A 24 -23.34 -42.02 12.64
N ASN A 25 -23.07 -40.84 13.20
CA ASN A 25 -22.38 -40.51 14.46
C ASN A 25 -20.90 -40.89 14.65
N MET A 26 -20.05 -39.88 14.86
CA MET A 26 -19.56 -39.49 16.19
C MET A 26 -18.44 -38.43 16.03
N PHE A 27 -18.39 -37.49 16.98
CA PHE A 27 -17.48 -36.32 17.10
C PHE A 27 -17.92 -35.02 16.39
N GLN A 28 -19.08 -34.51 16.79
CA GLN A 28 -19.20 -33.07 17.08
C GLN A 28 -18.51 -32.82 18.43
N GLU A 29 -17.29 -32.30 18.41
CA GLU A 29 -16.75 -31.56 19.55
C GLU A 29 -17.37 -30.17 19.49
N GLN A 30 -18.53 -30.03 20.15
CA GLN A 30 -19.12 -28.74 20.47
C GLN A 30 -18.17 -28.01 21.43
N VAL A 31 -17.28 -27.19 20.90
CA VAL A 31 -16.72 -26.09 21.67
C VAL A 31 -17.82 -25.04 21.75
N SER A 32 -18.61 -25.12 22.82
CA SER A 32 -19.40 -24.00 23.32
C SER A 32 -18.44 -22.85 23.61
N ILE A 33 -18.32 -21.92 22.65
CA ILE A 33 -17.72 -20.62 22.90
C ILE A 33 -18.73 -19.91 23.79
N GLU A 34 -18.46 -19.87 25.10
CA GLU A 34 -19.06 -18.89 25.99
C GLU A 34 -18.87 -17.53 25.31
N GLU A 35 -19.98 -16.81 25.05
CA GLU A 35 -19.95 -15.38 24.82
C GLU A 35 -19.32 -14.75 26.06
N SER A 36 -17.98 -14.67 26.07
CA SER A 36 -17.28 -13.93 27.10
C SER A 36 -17.73 -12.49 26.93
N ASP A 37 -18.27 -11.91 27.99
CA ASP A 37 -18.53 -10.48 28.13
C ASP A 37 -17.22 -9.70 27.87
N ILE A 38 -16.95 -9.44 26.59
CA ILE A 38 -15.94 -8.45 26.21
C ILE A 38 -16.51 -7.13 26.72
N PRO A 39 -15.80 -6.41 27.62
CA PRO A 39 -16.29 -5.12 28.09
C PRO A 39 -16.56 -4.26 26.85
N GLN A 40 -17.78 -3.74 26.74
CA GLN A 40 -18.16 -2.79 25.70
C GLN A 40 -17.36 -1.51 25.92
N SER A 41 -16.08 -1.52 25.52
CA SER A 41 -15.34 -0.29 25.31
C SER A 41 -16.07 0.46 24.20
N GLU A 42 -16.31 1.74 24.43
CA GLU A 42 -16.90 2.66 23.46
C GLU A 42 -16.26 2.42 22.08
N GLU A 43 -17.06 2.03 21.09
CA GLU A 43 -16.54 1.71 19.75
C GLU A 43 -15.87 2.97 19.18
N ILE A 44 -14.61 2.83 18.79
CA ILE A 44 -13.83 3.96 18.30
C ILE A 44 -14.02 4.12 16.79
N ASP A 45 -13.89 5.36 16.31
CA ASP A 45 -13.96 5.64 14.89
C ASP A 45 -12.76 5.04 14.11
N LEU A 46 -12.91 4.94 12.79
CA LEU A 46 -11.88 4.40 11.89
C LEU A 46 -10.53 5.14 12.02
N LEU A 47 -10.54 6.45 12.24
CA LEU A 47 -9.32 7.24 12.32
C LEU A 47 -8.54 6.91 13.59
N GLN A 48 -9.23 6.75 14.72
CA GLN A 48 -8.64 6.34 15.99
C GLN A 48 -8.15 4.90 15.91
N ALA A 49 -8.92 3.99 15.30
CA ALA A 49 -8.51 2.60 15.08
C ALA A 49 -7.24 2.52 14.22
N GLN A 50 -7.15 3.30 13.14
CA GLN A 50 -5.95 3.42 12.32
C GLN A 50 -4.75 3.94 13.13
N GLN A 51 -4.95 4.92 14.01
CA GLN A 51 -3.88 5.44 14.88
C GLN A 51 -3.34 4.37 15.83
N ILE A 52 -4.23 3.56 16.43
CA ILE A 52 -3.84 2.45 17.31
C ILE A 52 -3.15 1.37 16.48
N ALA A 53 -3.77 0.87 15.42
CA ALA A 53 -3.20 -0.17 14.56
C ALA A 53 -1.80 0.21 14.02
N ARG A 54 -1.53 1.50 13.78
CA ARG A 54 -0.22 1.99 13.33
C ARG A 54 0.88 1.74 14.35
N THR A 55 0.59 1.77 15.67
CA THR A 55 1.60 1.45 16.69
C THR A 55 1.97 -0.02 16.68
N HIS A 56 1.15 -0.88 16.05
CA HIS A 56 1.35 -2.31 15.90
C HIS A 56 1.81 -2.72 14.50
N LEU A 57 1.91 -1.79 13.54
CA LEU A 57 2.37 -2.07 12.19
C LEU A 57 3.90 -2.16 12.14
N VAL A 58 4.43 -3.29 11.67
CA VAL A 58 5.87 -3.53 11.55
C VAL A 58 6.25 -3.95 10.14
N LEU A 59 7.52 -3.80 9.80
CA LEU A 59 8.11 -4.42 8.63
C LEU A 59 8.80 -5.73 9.05
N ASP A 60 8.25 -6.87 8.64
CA ASP A 60 8.76 -8.22 8.96
C ASP A 60 9.07 -8.95 7.65
N LYS A 61 10.33 -9.38 7.46
CA LYS A 61 10.80 -10.09 6.25
C LYS A 61 10.38 -9.40 4.93
N ASN A 62 10.49 -8.08 4.86
CA ASN A 62 10.12 -7.25 3.69
C ASN A 62 8.62 -7.18 3.36
N LEU A 63 7.75 -7.46 4.34
CA LEU A 63 6.30 -7.30 4.25
C LEU A 63 5.79 -6.48 5.43
N TYR A 64 4.77 -5.66 5.19
CA TYR A 64 4.06 -4.99 6.27
C TYR A 64 3.17 -6.00 6.99
N VAL A 65 3.25 -6.02 8.32
CA VAL A 65 2.48 -6.93 9.17
C VAL A 65 1.87 -6.14 10.31
N LEU A 66 0.55 -6.24 10.48
CA LEU A 66 -0.13 -5.74 11.66
C LEU A 66 0.06 -6.74 12.81
N LYS A 67 0.98 -6.46 13.74
CA LYS A 67 1.25 -7.29 14.94
C LYS A 67 0.22 -6.97 16.03
N MET A 68 -1.04 -7.22 15.71
CA MET A 68 -2.17 -7.09 16.61
C MET A 68 -3.21 -8.14 16.21
N ASN A 69 -3.70 -8.93 17.15
CA ASN A 69 -4.81 -9.85 16.90
C ASN A 69 -6.16 -9.18 17.22
N PHE A 70 -7.28 -9.85 16.91
CA PHE A 70 -8.60 -9.26 17.13
C PHE A 70 -8.94 -9.05 18.62
N GLU A 71 -8.48 -9.92 19.52
CA GLU A 71 -8.71 -9.78 20.96
C GLU A 71 -8.01 -8.54 21.52
N GLU A 72 -6.76 -8.31 21.13
CA GLU A 72 -6.01 -7.09 21.42
C GLU A 72 -6.71 -5.86 20.83
N ALA A 73 -7.16 -5.93 19.58
CA ALA A 73 -7.88 -4.85 18.92
C ALA A 73 -9.21 -4.51 19.63
N ALA A 74 -9.94 -5.53 20.08
CA ALA A 74 -11.20 -5.37 20.81
C ALA A 74 -10.98 -4.69 22.17
N ASN A 75 -9.86 -4.96 22.86
CA ASN A 75 -9.49 -4.24 24.09
C ASN A 75 -9.25 -2.73 23.87
N TYR A 76 -8.98 -2.32 22.63
CA TYR A 76 -8.88 -0.92 22.23
C TYR A 76 -10.20 -0.33 21.68
N GLY A 77 -11.29 -1.10 21.67
CA GLY A 77 -12.57 -0.69 21.09
C GLY A 77 -12.64 -0.71 19.57
N ILE A 78 -11.71 -1.42 18.91
CA ILE A 78 -11.75 -1.61 17.46
C ILE A 78 -12.73 -2.74 17.14
N SER A 79 -13.80 -2.42 16.41
CA SER A 79 -14.77 -3.42 15.98
C SER A 79 -14.19 -4.39 14.95
N ARG A 80 -14.81 -5.56 14.83
CA ARG A 80 -14.38 -6.61 13.89
C ARG A 80 -14.36 -6.12 12.44
N GLU A 81 -15.33 -5.28 12.07
CA GLU A 81 -15.41 -4.70 10.72
C GLU A 81 -14.18 -3.81 10.44
N ILE A 82 -13.88 -2.88 11.36
CA ILE A 82 -12.72 -1.99 11.22
C ILE A 82 -11.42 -2.79 11.21
N PHE A 83 -11.28 -3.77 12.12
CA PHE A 83 -10.09 -4.62 12.17
C PHE A 83 -9.87 -5.40 10.86
N THR A 84 -10.95 -5.98 10.30
CA THR A 84 -10.89 -6.69 9.01
C THR A 84 -10.48 -5.76 7.88
N ARG A 85 -11.01 -4.53 7.85
CA ARG A 85 -10.62 -3.51 6.88
C ARG A 85 -9.13 -3.16 6.98
N LEU A 86 -8.60 -3.01 8.20
CA LEU A 86 -7.18 -2.71 8.42
C LEU A 86 -6.27 -3.84 7.90
N LEU A 87 -6.67 -5.11 8.12
CA LEU A 87 -5.93 -6.26 7.57
C LEU A 87 -5.94 -6.25 6.04
N HIS A 88 -7.09 -5.99 5.43
CA HIS A 88 -7.22 -5.91 3.98
C HIS A 88 -6.32 -4.81 3.38
N GLU A 89 -6.29 -3.62 3.99
CA GLU A 89 -5.39 -2.53 3.53
C GLU A 89 -3.90 -2.92 3.62
N VAL A 90 -3.51 -3.76 4.58
CA VAL A 90 -2.13 -4.29 4.67
C VAL A 90 -1.85 -5.29 3.55
N GLU A 91 -2.79 -6.20 3.29
CA GLU A 91 -2.69 -7.21 2.22
C GLU A 91 -2.55 -6.54 0.84
N GLU A 92 -3.44 -5.59 0.51
CA GLU A 92 -3.42 -4.87 -0.78
C GLU A 92 -2.09 -4.15 -1.03
N VAL A 93 -1.54 -3.50 0.00
CA VAL A 93 -0.26 -2.81 -0.12
C VAL A 93 0.89 -3.79 -0.33
N ASN A 94 0.90 -4.92 0.38
CA ASN A 94 1.92 -5.94 0.19
C ASN A 94 1.85 -6.56 -1.21
N ASP A 95 0.65 -6.84 -1.71
CA ASP A 95 0.45 -7.36 -3.07
C ASP A 95 0.95 -6.38 -4.13
N PHE A 96 0.64 -5.10 -3.98
CA PHE A 96 1.16 -4.05 -4.87
C PHE A 96 2.69 -3.93 -4.83
N ILE A 97 3.28 -3.95 -3.64
CA ILE A 97 4.75 -3.94 -3.49
C ILE A 97 5.36 -5.16 -4.19
N ASN A 98 4.75 -6.32 -4.05
CA ASN A 98 5.21 -7.55 -4.70
C ASN A 98 5.09 -7.45 -6.23
N ASP A 99 3.97 -6.96 -6.76
CA ASP A 99 3.79 -6.73 -8.20
C ASP A 99 4.88 -5.80 -8.76
N LEU A 100 5.14 -4.66 -8.10
CA LEU A 100 6.22 -3.75 -8.49
C LEU A 100 7.59 -4.43 -8.49
N ARG A 101 7.91 -5.21 -7.45
CA ARG A 101 9.16 -5.99 -7.39
C ARG A 101 9.26 -6.99 -8.52
N THR A 102 8.18 -7.69 -8.87
CA THR A 102 8.17 -8.64 -10.00
C THR A 102 8.40 -7.97 -11.35
N LYS A 103 8.01 -6.70 -11.48
CA LYS A 103 8.29 -5.85 -12.65
C LYS A 103 9.71 -5.28 -12.66
N GLY A 104 10.53 -5.59 -11.65
CA GLY A 104 11.91 -5.11 -11.53
C GLY A 104 12.03 -3.69 -10.97
N GLU A 105 10.95 -3.14 -10.40
CA GLU A 105 10.95 -1.79 -9.88
C GLU A 105 11.68 -1.69 -8.54
N HIS A 106 12.37 -0.57 -8.34
CA HIS A 106 13.09 -0.31 -7.10
C HIS A 106 12.13 0.17 -6.02
N VAL A 107 11.89 -0.69 -5.02
CA VAL A 107 10.99 -0.41 -3.89
C VAL A 107 11.80 -0.40 -2.59
N ILE A 108 11.92 0.78 -1.97
CA ILE A 108 12.48 0.91 -0.63
C ILE A 108 11.32 0.82 0.37
N LEU A 109 11.41 -0.15 1.28
CA LEU A 109 10.48 -0.27 2.40
C LEU A 109 11.09 0.37 3.63
N GLN A 110 10.26 1.08 4.38
CA GLN A 110 10.64 1.67 5.66
C GLN A 110 9.86 1.01 6.79
N ASN A 111 10.57 0.62 7.84
CA ASN A 111 9.96 0.10 9.05
C ASN A 111 9.21 1.24 9.76
N PRO A 112 7.88 1.14 9.95
CA PRO A 112 7.10 2.20 10.57
C PRO A 112 7.61 2.55 11.96
N GLN A 113 8.13 1.57 12.71
CA GLN A 113 8.58 1.74 14.10
C GLN A 113 9.91 2.52 14.24
N GLU A 114 10.71 2.60 13.17
CA GLU A 114 12.01 3.32 13.21
C GLU A 114 11.86 4.83 13.04
N VAL A 115 10.66 5.28 12.68
CA VAL A 115 10.34 6.69 12.47
C VAL A 115 10.07 7.37 13.83
N LYS A 116 11.07 8.03 14.41
CA LYS A 116 10.94 8.74 15.70
C LYS A 116 9.85 9.84 15.62
N ASN A 117 8.97 9.90 16.63
CA ASN A 117 7.79 10.79 16.77
C ASN A 117 6.49 10.37 16.05
N ASN A 118 6.27 9.07 15.88
CA ASN A 118 5.09 8.47 15.24
C ASN A 118 3.71 8.89 15.75
N SER A 119 3.59 9.51 16.94
CA SER A 119 2.29 9.62 17.59
C SER A 119 1.48 10.89 17.29
N LYS A 120 2.06 12.07 16.99
CA LYS A 120 1.23 13.32 17.00
C LYS A 120 1.63 14.48 16.08
N ARG A 121 2.61 14.36 15.18
CA ARG A 121 3.01 15.53 14.36
C ARG A 121 3.33 15.17 12.91
N PRO A 122 3.00 16.07 11.94
CA PRO A 122 3.58 15.98 10.61
C PRO A 122 5.10 16.00 10.78
N ILE A 123 5.72 14.88 10.42
CA ILE A 123 7.15 14.73 10.48
C ILE A 123 7.72 15.67 9.43
N LYS A 124 8.25 16.82 9.87
CA LYS A 124 9.22 17.57 9.08
C LYS A 124 10.45 16.67 8.95
N THR A 125 10.45 15.80 7.95
CA THR A 125 11.67 15.12 7.50
C THR A 125 12.69 16.21 7.26
N ARG A 126 13.82 16.12 7.99
CA ARG A 126 14.98 17.01 8.02
C ARG A 126 14.91 18.10 6.96
N SER A 127 14.84 19.34 7.43
CA SER A 127 15.05 20.53 6.63
C SER A 127 16.42 20.44 5.94
N GLU A 128 16.45 19.95 4.70
CA GLU A 128 17.32 20.54 3.70
C GLU A 128 17.00 22.04 3.73
N SER A 129 18.02 22.89 3.86
CA SER A 129 17.84 24.32 4.02
C SER A 129 16.94 24.86 2.92
N ASN A 130 15.86 25.58 3.30
CA ASN A 130 14.92 26.20 2.36
C ASN A 130 15.60 27.14 1.33
N THR A 131 16.86 27.49 1.56
CA THR A 131 17.68 28.34 0.69
C THR A 131 18.06 27.70 -0.65
N ASP A 132 17.92 26.37 -0.79
CA ASP A 132 18.39 25.64 -1.99
C ASP A 132 17.27 25.06 -2.86
N ILE A 133 16.01 25.37 -2.52
CA ILE A 133 14.83 24.97 -3.29
C ILE A 133 14.68 25.93 -4.47
N LEU A 134 14.89 25.43 -5.69
CA LEU A 134 14.69 26.19 -6.92
C LEU A 134 13.23 26.27 -7.33
N ALA A 135 12.45 25.23 -7.05
CA ALA A 135 11.02 25.17 -7.33
C ALA A 135 10.33 24.19 -6.40
N SER A 136 9.04 24.42 -6.11
CA SER A 136 8.21 23.50 -5.35
C SER A 136 6.77 23.56 -5.83
N GLY A 137 6.01 22.54 -5.47
CA GLY A 137 4.58 22.48 -5.75
C GLY A 137 3.95 21.23 -5.16
N SER A 138 2.70 20.99 -5.52
CA SER A 138 1.90 19.87 -5.04
C SER A 138 1.10 19.23 -6.15
N LEU A 139 0.98 17.91 -6.09
CA LEU A 139 0.21 17.07 -6.99
C LEU A 139 -0.87 16.36 -6.20
N GLU A 140 -2.08 16.31 -6.73
CA GLU A 140 -3.10 15.39 -6.26
C GLU A 140 -2.82 14.00 -6.85
N VAL A 141 -2.83 12.97 -6.01
CA VAL A 141 -2.62 11.59 -6.43
C VAL A 141 -3.93 10.83 -6.28
N ARG A 142 -4.25 10.02 -7.29
CA ARG A 142 -5.49 9.25 -7.35
C ARG A 142 -5.19 7.76 -7.50
N ASN A 143 -6.22 6.95 -7.28
CA ASN A 143 -6.21 5.52 -7.56
C ASN A 143 -6.30 5.18 -9.07
N ILE A 144 -5.99 6.16 -9.91
CA ILE A 144 -5.79 6.03 -11.35
C ILE A 144 -4.47 6.71 -11.68
N GLN A 145 -3.78 6.21 -12.70
CA GLN A 145 -2.52 6.80 -13.13
C GLN A 145 -2.76 8.22 -13.67
N THR A 146 -2.09 9.20 -13.09
CA THR A 146 -2.09 10.60 -13.55
C THR A 146 -0.74 10.94 -14.16
N GLU A 147 -0.70 11.81 -15.17
CA GLU A 147 0.55 12.33 -15.78
C GLU A 147 0.54 13.86 -15.72
N ILE A 148 1.65 14.45 -15.28
CA ILE A 148 1.85 15.90 -15.24
C ILE A 148 3.27 16.28 -15.67
N GLY A 149 3.40 17.43 -16.33
CA GLY A 149 4.69 18.03 -16.66
C GLY A 149 5.15 18.99 -15.56
N ILE A 150 6.36 18.79 -15.04
CA ILE A 150 7.01 19.71 -14.09
C ILE A 150 8.24 20.33 -14.76
N SER A 151 8.27 21.66 -14.86
CA SER A 151 9.43 22.37 -15.41
C SER A 151 10.54 22.47 -14.36
N ALA A 152 11.69 21.86 -14.65
CA ALA A 152 12.89 21.98 -13.83
C ALA A 152 13.74 23.16 -14.31
N PRO A 153 13.97 24.20 -13.47
CA PRO A 153 14.77 25.37 -13.85
C PRO A 153 16.25 25.02 -14.09
N ALA A 154 16.99 25.92 -14.72
CA ALA A 154 18.42 25.76 -14.96
C ALA A 154 19.19 25.57 -13.63
N GLY A 155 20.15 24.65 -13.61
CA GLY A 155 20.94 24.33 -12.42
C GLY A 155 20.27 23.32 -11.48
N SER A 156 19.07 22.83 -11.80
CA SER A 156 18.43 21.72 -11.07
C SER A 156 19.26 20.44 -11.20
N LYS A 157 19.41 19.72 -10.09
CA LYS A 157 20.12 18.43 -10.00
C LYS A 157 19.30 17.31 -9.38
N LYS A 158 18.29 17.63 -8.58
CA LYS A 158 17.47 16.64 -7.88
C LYS A 158 16.05 17.13 -7.72
N ILE A 159 15.10 16.20 -7.78
CA ILE A 159 13.72 16.39 -7.36
C ILE A 159 13.41 15.41 -6.23
N VAL A 160 12.83 15.91 -5.16
CA VAL A 160 12.34 15.11 -4.02
C VAL A 160 10.84 15.18 -4.00
N PHE A 161 10.19 14.02 -3.96
CA PHE A 161 8.76 13.89 -3.74
C PHE A 161 8.49 13.47 -2.31
N LYS A 162 7.50 14.09 -1.68
CA LYS A 162 6.99 13.75 -0.34
C LYS A 162 5.50 13.45 -0.47
N GLY A 163 5.13 12.18 -0.30
CA GLY A 163 3.77 11.70 -0.51
C GLY A 163 3.04 11.46 0.81
N SER A 164 1.74 11.75 0.84
CA SER A 164 0.85 11.47 1.97
C SER A 164 -0.51 10.99 1.46
N SER A 165 -1.17 10.11 2.21
CA SER A 165 -2.55 9.69 1.96
C SER A 165 -3.35 9.59 3.25
N ARG A 166 -4.68 9.47 3.13
CA ARG A 166 -5.56 9.26 4.28
C ARG A 166 -5.67 7.78 4.70
N CYS A 167 -5.20 6.86 3.88
CA CYS A 167 -5.27 5.43 4.16
C CYS A 167 -4.36 5.03 5.32
N PHE A 168 -4.65 3.86 5.91
CA PHE A 168 -3.87 3.30 7.00
C PHE A 168 -2.38 3.18 6.62
N LEU A 169 -2.13 2.66 5.42
CA LEU A 169 -0.83 2.43 4.82
C LEU A 169 -0.77 3.05 3.41
N THR A 170 0.28 3.80 3.12
CA THR A 170 0.42 4.52 1.84
C THR A 170 1.45 3.84 0.95
N ALA A 171 1.06 3.60 -0.30
CA ALA A 171 1.96 3.24 -1.39
C ALA A 171 1.65 4.13 -2.60
N ILE A 172 2.59 5.02 -2.96
CA ILE A 172 2.49 5.91 -4.12
C ILE A 172 3.63 5.60 -5.07
N GLN A 173 3.33 5.09 -6.26
CA GLN A 173 4.30 4.94 -7.33
C GLN A 173 4.51 6.28 -8.01
N ILE A 174 5.77 6.63 -8.25
CA ILE A 174 6.17 7.83 -8.99
C ILE A 174 7.13 7.41 -10.10
N ASP A 175 6.76 7.69 -11.35
CA ASP A 175 7.65 7.60 -12.51
C ASP A 175 8.04 9.02 -12.91
N CYS A 176 9.35 9.28 -12.97
CA CYS A 176 9.93 10.53 -13.40
C CYS A 176 10.89 10.28 -14.56
N ASN A 177 10.49 10.67 -15.78
CA ASN A 177 11.27 10.47 -17.01
C ASN A 177 11.79 9.03 -17.21
N GLY A 178 10.99 8.02 -16.88
CA GLY A 178 11.34 6.60 -17.05
C GLY A 178 12.12 6.01 -15.87
N SER A 179 12.37 6.78 -14.82
CA SER A 179 12.84 6.26 -13.53
C SER A 179 11.65 6.12 -12.59
N THR A 180 11.38 4.91 -12.11
CA THR A 180 10.32 4.64 -11.14
C THR A 180 10.90 4.56 -9.73
N ASN A 181 10.19 5.14 -8.77
CA ASN A 181 10.42 4.90 -7.36
C ASN A 181 9.06 4.88 -6.64
N THR A 182 9.04 4.25 -5.47
CA THR A 182 7.79 4.09 -4.71
C THR A 182 7.95 4.74 -3.36
N ILE A 183 7.01 5.61 -3.03
CA ILE A 183 6.84 6.14 -1.69
C ILE A 183 6.00 5.13 -0.91
N THR A 184 6.64 4.40 0.00
CA THR A 184 5.95 3.62 1.01
C THR A 184 6.00 4.37 2.33
N SER A 185 4.87 4.51 3.03
CA SER A 185 4.90 5.04 4.39
C SER A 185 3.84 4.40 5.25
N GLY A 186 4.30 3.74 6.31
CA GLY A 186 3.45 3.22 7.39
C GLY A 186 2.92 4.26 8.38
N PRO A 187 3.46 5.50 8.46
CA PRO A 187 2.79 6.50 9.31
C PRO A 187 2.19 7.72 8.59
N TRP A 188 2.89 8.53 7.78
CA TRP A 188 2.29 9.82 7.33
C TRP A 188 2.88 10.42 6.05
N ILE A 189 4.19 10.38 5.89
CA ILE A 189 4.88 11.00 4.77
C ILE A 189 6.07 10.13 4.42
N GLY A 190 6.00 9.46 3.27
CA GLY A 190 7.18 8.86 2.68
C GLY A 190 7.80 9.84 1.70
N SER A 191 9.07 9.61 1.37
CA SER A 191 9.74 10.41 0.34
C SER A 191 10.59 9.55 -0.57
N CYS A 192 10.61 9.91 -1.83
CA CYS A 192 11.57 9.39 -2.79
C CYS A 192 12.22 10.56 -3.53
N SER A 193 13.39 10.32 -4.14
CA SER A 193 14.10 11.34 -4.89
C SER A 193 14.59 10.79 -6.21
N PHE A 194 14.64 11.65 -7.21
CA PHE A 194 15.20 11.37 -8.52
C PHE A 194 16.28 12.40 -8.83
N GLN A 195 17.37 11.94 -9.44
CA GLN A 195 18.38 12.83 -9.97
C GLN A 195 17.88 13.39 -11.30
N ILE A 196 18.13 14.69 -11.53
CA ILE A 196 17.83 15.38 -12.77
C ILE A 196 19.15 15.47 -13.55
N PRO A 197 19.36 14.62 -14.56
CA PRO A 197 20.67 14.52 -15.23
C PRO A 197 20.97 15.75 -16.10
N ILE A 198 19.95 16.45 -16.58
CA ILE A 198 20.07 17.60 -17.48
C ILE A 198 19.04 18.65 -17.05
N SER A 199 19.47 19.92 -16.90
CA SER A 199 18.60 21.06 -16.63
C SER A 199 18.98 22.28 -17.48
N PRO A 200 18.01 23.15 -17.85
CA PRO A 200 16.57 23.03 -17.62
C PRO A 200 15.94 21.89 -18.44
N THR A 201 14.87 21.29 -17.93
CA THR A 201 14.15 20.20 -18.62
C THR A 201 12.69 20.11 -18.18
N LEU A 202 11.84 19.50 -19.00
CA LEU A 202 10.49 19.13 -18.62
C LEU A 202 10.50 17.70 -18.07
N LEU A 203 10.17 17.54 -16.80
CA LEU A 203 10.01 16.24 -16.15
C LEU A 203 8.58 15.75 -16.40
N LYS A 204 8.44 14.58 -17.01
CA LYS A 204 7.17 13.85 -17.08
C LYS A 204 7.04 13.03 -15.80
N VAL A 205 6.06 13.39 -14.98
CA VAL A 205 5.81 12.74 -13.69
C VAL A 205 4.49 12.00 -13.77
N ARG A 206 4.52 10.70 -13.51
CA ARG A 206 3.31 9.89 -13.36
C ARG A 206 3.16 9.46 -11.93
N THR A 207 1.94 9.51 -11.41
CA THR A 207 1.66 9.08 -10.04
C THR A 207 0.47 8.14 -9.98
N PHE A 208 0.51 7.20 -9.04
CA PHE A 208 -0.55 6.25 -8.75
C PHE A 208 -0.52 5.89 -7.26
N THR A 209 -1.69 5.84 -6.61
CA THR A 209 -1.82 5.38 -5.21
C THR A 209 -2.80 4.22 -5.10
N LEU A 210 -2.59 3.33 -4.13
CA LEU A 210 -3.60 2.33 -3.77
C LEU A 210 -4.75 2.90 -2.92
N CYS A 211 -4.56 4.08 -2.35
CA CYS A 211 -5.57 4.67 -1.49
C CYS A 211 -6.79 5.10 -2.30
N SER A 212 -7.96 4.52 -2.01
CA SER A 212 -9.24 4.89 -2.65
C SER A 212 -9.58 6.37 -2.48
N ASP A 213 -9.21 6.94 -1.33
CA ASP A 213 -9.42 8.35 -1.00
C ASP A 213 -8.37 9.29 -1.64
N GLY A 214 -7.46 8.73 -2.44
CA GLY A 214 -6.37 9.44 -3.06
C GLY A 214 -5.30 9.89 -2.06
N GLY A 215 -4.54 10.91 -2.46
CA GLY A 215 -3.47 11.47 -1.65
C GLY A 215 -2.91 12.75 -2.24
N SER A 216 -1.82 13.22 -1.65
CA SER A 216 -1.09 14.37 -2.16
C SER A 216 0.41 14.11 -2.14
N VAL A 217 1.09 14.58 -3.18
CA VAL A 217 2.55 14.54 -3.28
C VAL A 217 3.06 15.97 -3.42
N GLN A 218 3.88 16.40 -2.48
CA GLN A 218 4.65 17.63 -2.62
C GLN A 218 5.94 17.32 -3.35
N TYR A 219 6.41 18.24 -4.21
CA TYR A 219 7.71 18.14 -4.83
C TYR A 219 8.58 19.35 -4.52
N PHE A 220 9.89 19.12 -4.48
CA PHE A 220 10.91 20.12 -4.25
C PHE A 220 12.07 19.86 -5.20
N ILE A 221 12.49 20.88 -5.95
CA ILE A 221 13.61 20.81 -6.88
C ILE A 221 14.80 21.54 -6.27
N TYR A 222 15.96 20.88 -6.27
CA TYR A 222 17.20 21.37 -5.65
C TYR A 222 18.32 21.52 -6.68
N ASN A 223 19.27 22.39 -6.38
CA ASN A 223 20.50 22.63 -7.17
C ASN A 223 21.68 21.70 -6.80
N HIS A 224 21.47 20.78 -5.86
CA HIS A 224 22.46 19.83 -5.34
C HIS A 224 21.87 18.41 -5.30
N ASN A 225 22.74 17.42 -5.10
CA ASN A 225 22.39 15.99 -5.07
C ASN A 225 21.99 15.54 -3.66
#